data_AF-A0A957NEU3-F1
#
_entry.id   AF-A0A957NEU3-F1
#
_cell.length_a   1.000
_cell.length_b   1.000
_cell.length_c   1.000
_cell.angle_alpha   90.00
_cell.angle_beta   90.00
_cell.angle_gamma   90.00
#
_symmetry.space_group_name_H-M   'P 1'
#
loop_
_entity.id
_entity.type
_entity.pdbx_description
1 polymer ?
#
loop_
_entity_poly.entity_id
_entity_poly.type
_entity_poly.pdbx_seq_one_letter_code
_entity_poly.pdbx_strand_id
1 'polypeptide(L)'
;MPSHEPQWNMPPEIRALLTFTPAAVDPGASYLRITQVNFLDEQASGGRHHLYAMEPHDPQWGMGVTWGGGTTIVPHDKPMGEPAANYAMYGEGYTVRFHYNNLPSDAISGFGIYGNHHVSFELWVEVATASGDPDPDPDPDPALRDEMLQWTADNQLMSLNPSSSLERKAAEHGFYPVSNEGRITVNGVRYAIRGFEKPQTLPVQHRAYYAPVTNYEDVRWFDRE
;
A
#
# COMPACT_ATOMS: atom_id res chain seq x y z
N MET A 1 12.04 -0.07 -9.50
CA MET A 1 12.10 -0.73 -8.18
C MET A 1 10.80 -0.36 -7.50
N PRO A 2 10.09 -1.30 -6.86
CA PRO A 2 8.91 -0.95 -6.10
C PRO A 2 9.33 -0.04 -4.94
N SER A 3 8.88 1.21 -4.90
CA SER A 3 8.94 2.05 -3.71
C SER A 3 7.57 1.96 -3.04
N HIS A 4 7.50 1.03 -2.11
CA HIS A 4 6.65 1.24 -0.96
C HIS A 4 7.53 1.82 0.14
N GLU A 5 6.92 2.61 1.01
CA GLU A 5 7.45 2.91 2.33
C GLU A 5 6.53 2.23 3.35
N PRO A 6 7.06 1.69 4.45
CA PRO A 6 6.21 1.21 5.53
C PRO A 6 5.49 2.41 6.17
N GLN A 7 4.35 2.14 6.81
CA GLN A 7 3.73 3.13 7.67
C GLN A 7 4.62 3.39 8.89
N TRP A 8 5.04 4.64 9.07
CA TRP A 8 5.88 5.07 10.19
C TRP A 8 5.03 5.73 11.27
N ASN A 9 4.82 5.03 12.39
CA ASN A 9 4.11 5.56 13.55
C ASN A 9 5.13 5.94 14.64
N MET A 10 5.80 7.08 14.43
CA MET A 10 6.85 7.56 15.33
C MET A 10 7.10 9.06 15.16
N PRO A 11 7.74 9.72 16.15
CA PRO A 11 8.16 11.11 16.01
C PRO A 11 9.15 11.32 14.84
N PRO A 12 9.12 12.48 14.16
CA PRO A 12 9.99 12.76 13.01
C PRO A 12 11.49 12.63 13.31
N GLU A 13 11.91 13.02 14.52
CA GLU A 13 13.30 12.91 14.97
C GLU A 13 13.77 11.47 15.10
N ILE A 14 12.88 10.54 15.47
CA ILE A 14 13.18 9.11 15.52
C ILE A 14 13.20 8.54 14.09
N ARG A 15 12.22 8.92 13.26
CA ARG A 15 12.16 8.50 11.86
C ARG A 15 13.42 8.89 11.07
N ALA A 16 13.98 10.07 11.35
CA ALA A 16 15.19 10.57 10.71
C ALA A 16 16.46 9.73 11.00
N LEU A 17 16.45 8.92 12.07
CA LEU A 17 17.55 8.02 12.43
C LEU A 17 17.47 6.68 11.70
N LEU A 18 16.32 6.35 11.12
CA LEU A 18 16.09 5.08 10.43
C LEU A 18 16.23 5.25 8.93
N THR A 19 16.91 4.28 8.31
CA THR A 19 17.02 4.17 6.86
C THR A 19 16.30 2.92 6.41
N PHE A 20 15.30 3.09 5.55
CA PHE A 20 14.62 2.00 4.87
C PHE A 20 15.33 1.70 3.56
N THR A 21 15.49 0.41 3.26
CA THR A 21 16.05 -0.09 2.01
C THR A 21 15.08 -1.13 1.46
N PRO A 22 14.37 -0.83 0.36
CA PRO A 22 13.43 -1.78 -0.22
C PRO A 22 14.17 -3.02 -0.76
N ALA A 23 13.49 -4.15 -0.79
CA ALA A 23 13.99 -5.35 -1.45
C ALA A 23 14.25 -5.06 -2.94
N ALA A 24 15.46 -5.40 -3.42
CA ALA A 24 15.78 -5.31 -4.84
C ALA A 24 15.21 -6.53 -5.57
N VAL A 25 13.99 -6.39 -6.09
CA VAL A 25 13.26 -7.46 -6.79
C VAL A 25 12.63 -6.96 -8.09
N ASP A 26 12.51 -7.85 -9.07
CA ASP A 26 11.84 -7.55 -10.34
C ASP A 26 10.31 -7.49 -10.16
N PRO A 27 9.59 -6.72 -10.99
CA PRO A 27 8.13 -6.75 -11.04
C PRO A 27 7.56 -8.17 -11.14
N GLY A 28 6.54 -8.46 -10.34
CA GLY A 28 5.90 -9.78 -10.26
C GLY A 28 6.61 -10.79 -9.35
N ALA A 29 7.81 -10.49 -8.83
CA ALA A 29 8.49 -11.36 -7.87
C ALA A 29 7.89 -11.21 -6.46
N SER A 30 7.80 -12.32 -5.73
CA SER A 30 7.44 -12.29 -4.32
C SER A 30 8.63 -11.86 -3.44
N TYR A 31 8.35 -11.08 -2.40
CA TYR A 31 9.35 -10.59 -1.44
C TYR A 31 8.70 -10.34 -0.09
N LEU A 32 9.52 -10.15 0.94
CA LEU A 32 9.06 -9.80 2.29
C LEU A 32 9.03 -8.29 2.44
N ARG A 33 7.81 -7.76 2.50
CA ARG A 33 7.52 -6.34 2.64
C ARG A 33 7.33 -5.99 4.11
N ILE A 34 8.11 -5.05 4.61
CA ILE A 34 7.81 -4.40 5.90
C ILE A 34 6.67 -3.42 5.64
N THR A 35 5.57 -3.57 6.36
CA THR A 35 4.35 -2.78 6.12
C THR A 35 4.19 -1.65 7.13
N GLN A 36 4.69 -1.84 8.35
CA GLN A 36 4.52 -0.88 9.44
C GLN A 36 5.66 -0.95 10.45
N VAL A 37 6.01 0.21 11.00
CA VAL A 37 6.94 0.34 12.12
C VAL A 37 6.35 1.31 13.15
N ASN A 38 6.20 0.83 14.38
CA ASN A 38 5.84 1.68 15.52
C ASN A 38 7.06 1.96 16.38
N PHE A 39 7.13 3.17 16.92
CA PHE A 39 8.01 3.50 18.03
C PHE A 39 7.22 3.48 19.34
N LEU A 40 7.79 2.83 20.36
CA LEU A 40 7.31 2.85 21.73
C LEU A 40 8.29 3.66 22.57
N ASP A 41 7.81 4.77 23.10
CA ASP A 41 8.56 5.62 24.02
C ASP A 41 8.79 4.93 25.39
N GLU A 42 9.40 5.65 26.32
CA GLU A 42 9.71 5.13 27.66
C GLU A 42 8.49 4.61 28.42
N GLN A 43 7.35 5.28 28.29
CA GLN A 43 6.14 4.86 28.96
C GLN A 43 5.53 3.63 28.28
N ALA A 44 5.40 3.67 26.95
CA ALA A 44 4.79 2.60 26.16
C ALA A 44 5.65 1.32 26.14
N SER A 45 6.98 1.45 26.19
CA SER A 45 7.89 0.31 26.25
C SER A 45 7.84 -0.41 27.60
N GLY A 46 7.33 0.24 28.65
CA GLY A 46 7.31 -0.31 30.01
C GLY A 46 8.72 -0.59 30.56
N GLY A 47 9.70 0.25 30.22
CA GLY A 47 11.09 0.09 30.65
C GLY A 47 11.91 -0.89 29.79
N ARG A 48 11.47 -1.21 28.57
CA ARG A 48 12.11 -2.17 27.68
C ARG A 48 12.83 -1.48 26.51
N HIS A 49 13.84 -2.17 25.96
CA HIS A 49 14.58 -1.73 24.78
C HIS A 49 14.59 -2.79 23.67
N HIS A 50 13.46 -3.06 23.03
CA HIS A 50 13.32 -4.23 22.15
C HIS A 50 12.95 -3.88 20.71
N LEU A 51 13.38 -4.75 19.81
CA LEU A 51 12.78 -4.93 18.49
C LEU A 51 11.76 -6.05 18.61
N TYR A 52 10.55 -5.81 18.14
CA TYR A 52 9.46 -6.78 18.12
C TYR A 52 9.04 -7.05 16.68
N ALA A 53 8.94 -8.32 16.32
CA ALA A 53 8.14 -8.73 15.17
C ALA A 53 6.74 -9.05 15.69
N MET A 54 5.72 -8.44 15.12
CA MET A 54 4.36 -8.58 15.63
C MET A 54 3.65 -9.78 15.04
N GLU A 55 3.83 -9.99 13.74
CA GLU A 55 3.24 -11.07 12.96
C GLU A 55 4.23 -11.46 11.84
N PRO A 56 4.08 -12.64 11.21
CA PRO A 56 3.19 -13.73 11.60
C PRO A 56 3.76 -14.60 12.73
N HIS A 57 2.91 -15.29 13.48
CA HIS A 57 3.29 -16.33 14.46
C HIS A 57 3.49 -17.71 13.80
N ASP A 58 4.61 -17.89 13.10
CA ASP A 58 4.98 -19.17 12.47
C ASP A 58 6.50 -19.37 12.57
N PRO A 59 6.99 -20.48 13.17
CA PRO A 59 8.43 -20.71 13.34
C PRO A 59 9.23 -20.85 12.03
N GLN A 60 8.57 -20.96 10.87
CA GLN A 60 9.22 -20.86 9.56
C GLN A 60 9.66 -19.42 9.22
N TRP A 61 9.10 -18.43 9.91
CA TRP A 61 9.48 -17.03 9.82
C TRP A 61 10.57 -16.70 10.85
N GLY A 62 11.40 -15.72 10.50
CA GLY A 62 12.41 -15.20 11.41
C GLY A 62 12.66 -13.71 11.23
N MET A 63 12.94 -13.04 12.34
CA MET A 63 13.46 -11.68 12.37
C MET A 63 14.99 -11.73 12.48
N GLY A 64 15.67 -11.40 11.39
CA GLY A 64 17.12 -11.28 11.31
C GLY A 64 17.57 -9.91 11.81
N VAL A 65 18.32 -9.88 12.91
CA VAL A 65 18.86 -8.67 13.52
C VAL A 65 20.38 -8.68 13.35
N THR A 66 20.92 -7.64 12.70
CA THR A 66 22.36 -7.47 12.45
C THR A 66 22.88 -6.24 13.19
N TRP A 67 24.04 -6.36 13.81
CA TRP A 67 24.77 -5.28 14.47
C TRP A 67 26.29 -5.53 14.36
N GLY A 68 27.12 -4.65 14.92
CA GLY A 68 28.58 -4.77 14.85
C GLY A 68 29.17 -6.08 15.38
N GLY A 69 28.42 -6.84 16.20
CA GLY A 69 28.82 -8.14 16.73
C GLY A 69 28.37 -9.36 15.92
N GLY A 70 27.59 -9.16 14.85
CA GLY A 70 27.12 -10.24 13.98
C GLY A 70 25.63 -10.15 13.66
N THR A 71 25.07 -11.29 13.23
CA THR A 71 23.65 -11.43 12.88
C THR A 71 23.04 -12.59 13.68
N THR A 72 21.85 -12.35 14.23
CA THR A 72 21.01 -13.37 14.86
C THR A 72 19.67 -13.44 14.13
N ILE A 73 19.17 -14.64 13.88
CA ILE A 73 17.81 -14.86 13.38
C ILE A 73 16.96 -15.36 14.55
N VAL A 74 15.93 -14.59 14.92
CA VAL A 74 14.99 -14.95 15.97
C VAL A 74 13.73 -15.55 15.32
N PRO A 75 13.36 -16.81 15.61
CA PRO A 75 12.17 -17.42 15.03
C PRO A 75 10.89 -16.79 15.59
N HIS A 76 9.85 -16.73 14.76
CA HIS A 76 8.52 -16.23 15.14
C HIS A 76 7.68 -17.30 15.85
N ASP A 77 8.18 -17.85 16.96
CA ASP A 77 7.61 -19.03 17.64
C ASP A 77 6.89 -18.70 18.97
N LYS A 78 6.55 -17.43 19.17
CA LYS A 78 5.85 -17.02 20.40
C LYS A 78 4.35 -17.30 20.32
N PRO A 79 3.65 -17.46 21.46
CA PRO A 79 2.20 -17.65 21.47
C PRO A 79 1.44 -16.46 20.86
N MET A 80 0.29 -16.76 20.23
CA MET A 80 -0.66 -15.75 19.76
C MET A 80 -1.06 -14.80 20.91
N GLY A 81 -1.05 -13.50 20.64
CA GLY A 81 -1.38 -12.45 21.62
C GLY A 81 -0.16 -11.82 22.31
N GLU A 82 1.04 -12.33 22.04
CA GLU A 82 2.31 -11.65 22.27
C GLU A 82 2.91 -11.20 20.94
N PRO A 83 3.99 -10.40 20.89
CA PRO A 83 4.77 -10.26 19.66
C PRO A 83 5.31 -11.62 19.20
N ALA A 84 5.22 -11.93 17.91
CA ALA A 84 5.74 -13.16 17.30
C ALA A 84 7.24 -13.43 17.59
N ALA A 85 8.06 -12.38 17.63
CA ALA A 85 9.46 -12.46 18.06
C ALA A 85 9.91 -11.19 18.79
N ASN A 86 10.95 -11.27 19.61
CA ASN A 86 11.61 -10.10 20.19
C ASN A 86 13.12 -10.24 20.26
N TYR A 87 13.82 -9.11 20.18
CA TYR A 87 15.27 -9.02 20.38
C TYR A 87 15.61 -7.79 21.21
N ALA A 88 16.42 -7.94 22.26
CA ALA A 88 16.84 -6.84 23.12
C ALA A 88 18.00 -6.05 22.49
N MET A 89 17.87 -4.74 22.42
CA MET A 89 18.92 -3.83 21.93
C MET A 89 19.79 -3.34 23.09
N TYR A 90 21.10 -3.33 22.94
CA TYR A 90 22.03 -2.81 23.98
C TYR A 90 22.87 -1.62 23.50
N GLY A 91 22.43 -0.95 22.43
CA GLY A 91 23.16 0.16 21.81
C GLY A 91 22.42 0.69 20.59
N GLU A 92 23.16 1.12 19.58
CA GLU A 92 22.62 1.69 18.33
C GLU A 92 23.16 0.97 17.10
N GLY A 93 22.56 1.24 15.93
CA GLY A 93 23.03 0.75 14.64
C GLY A 93 22.55 -0.66 14.28
N TYR A 94 21.45 -1.12 14.88
CA TYR A 94 20.84 -2.41 14.52
C TYR A 94 20.15 -2.31 13.15
N THR A 95 20.21 -3.39 12.40
CA THR A 95 19.49 -3.57 11.13
C THR A 95 18.59 -4.78 11.21
N VAL A 96 17.33 -4.62 10.80
CA VAL A 96 16.35 -5.71 10.74
C VAL A 96 16.07 -6.09 9.29
N ARG A 97 16.04 -7.40 9.03
CA ARG A 97 15.50 -8.06 7.83
C ARG A 97 14.63 -9.23 8.26
N PHE A 98 13.61 -9.56 7.49
CA PHE A 98 12.80 -10.75 7.75
C PHE A 98 13.26 -11.92 6.88
N HIS A 99 12.98 -13.14 7.35
CA HIS A 99 13.36 -14.39 6.71
C HIS A 99 12.15 -15.30 6.62
N TYR A 100 11.83 -15.74 5.40
CA TYR A 100 10.82 -16.75 5.12
C TYR A 100 11.06 -17.27 3.70
N ASN A 101 11.15 -18.60 3.53
CA ASN A 101 11.30 -19.27 2.23
C ASN A 101 12.36 -18.68 1.28
N ASN A 102 13.48 -18.18 1.81
CA ASN A 102 14.54 -17.52 1.05
C ASN A 102 14.10 -16.32 0.18
N LEU A 103 12.94 -15.73 0.49
CA LEU A 103 12.46 -14.54 -0.21
C LEU A 103 13.38 -13.35 0.09
N PRO A 104 13.67 -12.48 -0.90
CA PRO A 104 14.29 -11.19 -0.63
C PRO A 104 13.44 -10.39 0.35
N SER A 105 14.08 -9.58 1.19
CA SER A 105 13.39 -8.82 2.23
C SER A 105 13.83 -7.37 2.20
N ASP A 106 12.89 -6.49 2.50
CA ASP A 106 13.21 -5.13 2.91
C ASP A 106 14.17 -5.13 4.10
N ALA A 107 14.86 -4.01 4.29
CA ALA A 107 15.66 -3.78 5.47
C ALA A 107 15.38 -2.41 6.07
N ILE A 108 15.47 -2.34 7.40
CA ILE A 108 15.54 -1.06 8.11
C ILE A 108 16.79 -1.08 8.97
N SER A 109 17.66 -0.10 8.77
CA SER A 109 18.87 0.10 9.55
C SER A 109 18.77 1.36 10.40
N GLY A 110 19.50 1.37 11.51
CA GLY A 110 19.67 2.54 12.37
C GLY A 110 19.13 2.31 13.77
N PHE A 111 18.22 1.34 13.96
CA PHE A 111 17.56 1.06 15.24
C PHE A 111 18.53 1.09 16.42
N GLY A 112 18.07 1.63 17.54
CA GLY A 112 18.90 1.78 18.70
C GLY A 112 18.19 2.35 19.91
N ILE A 113 18.96 2.42 20.99
CA ILE A 113 18.60 3.14 22.20
C ILE A 113 19.10 4.58 22.06
N TYR A 114 18.22 5.49 21.67
CA TYR A 114 18.58 6.90 21.52
C TYR A 114 18.40 7.65 22.84
N GLY A 115 19.41 8.42 23.24
CA GLY A 115 19.36 9.26 24.43
C GLY A 115 19.30 8.52 25.77
N ASN A 116 19.67 7.23 25.82
CA ASN A 116 19.55 6.34 27.00
C ASN A 116 18.12 6.11 27.51
N HIS A 117 17.11 6.26 26.65
CA HIS A 117 15.73 5.98 27.01
C HIS A 117 15.33 4.52 26.76
N HIS A 118 14.41 3.99 27.56
CA HIS A 118 13.81 2.67 27.31
C HIS A 118 12.87 2.75 26.10
N VAL A 119 13.37 2.47 24.90
CA VAL A 119 12.58 2.58 23.67
C VAL A 119 12.51 1.28 22.93
N SER A 120 11.33 0.97 22.38
CA SER A 120 11.13 -0.26 21.61
C SER A 120 10.54 0.05 20.24
N PHE A 121 10.67 -0.89 19.32
CA PHE A 121 10.07 -0.81 17.99
C PHE A 121 9.27 -2.07 17.71
N GLU A 122 8.11 -1.90 17.09
CA GLU A 122 7.27 -2.99 16.62
C GLU A 122 7.23 -2.96 15.10
N LEU A 123 7.44 -4.12 14.48
CA LEU A 123 7.51 -4.27 13.03
C LEU A 123 6.50 -5.30 12.55
N TRP A 124 5.81 -4.97 11.46
CA TRP A 124 4.94 -5.88 10.73
C TRP A 124 5.53 -6.18 9.36
N VAL A 125 5.38 -7.43 8.94
CA VAL A 125 5.87 -7.94 7.67
C VAL A 125 4.83 -8.82 7.02
N GLU A 126 4.83 -8.86 5.69
CA GLU A 126 4.02 -9.77 4.90
C GLU A 126 4.78 -10.29 3.69
N VAL A 127 4.25 -11.33 3.04
CA VAL A 127 4.65 -11.68 1.68
C VAL A 127 3.89 -10.77 0.72
N ALA A 128 4.62 -9.95 -0.04
CA ALA A 128 4.08 -9.12 -1.09
C ALA A 128 4.54 -9.61 -2.47
N THR A 129 3.84 -9.18 -3.51
CA THR A 129 4.31 -9.30 -4.90
C THR A 129 4.70 -7.91 -5.37
N ALA A 130 5.91 -7.75 -5.90
CA ALA A 130 6.39 -6.48 -6.41
C ALA A 130 5.46 -5.99 -7.52
N SER A 131 4.79 -4.85 -7.32
CA SER A 131 4.00 -4.23 -8.36
C SER A 131 4.92 -3.82 -9.51
N GLY A 132 4.46 -4.03 -10.74
CA GLY A 132 5.06 -3.38 -11.91
C GLY A 132 4.70 -1.90 -12.02
N ASP A 133 3.75 -1.46 -11.19
CA ASP A 133 3.32 -0.07 -11.13
C ASP A 133 4.31 0.77 -10.32
N PRO A 134 4.68 1.96 -10.82
CA PRO A 134 5.50 2.90 -10.08
C PRO A 134 4.76 3.39 -8.82
N ASP A 135 5.57 3.86 -7.89
CA ASP A 135 5.24 4.35 -6.55
C ASP A 135 4.04 5.31 -6.52
N PRO A 136 3.19 5.26 -5.46
CA PRO A 136 2.23 6.33 -5.25
C PRO A 136 2.99 7.63 -4.95
N ASP A 137 2.67 8.69 -5.69
CA ASP A 137 3.17 10.04 -5.45
C ASP A 137 2.91 10.50 -4.00
N PRO A 138 3.73 11.42 -3.44
CA PRO A 138 3.53 11.96 -2.10
C PRO A 138 2.10 12.47 -1.87
N ASP A 139 1.65 12.35 -0.62
CA ASP A 139 0.27 12.62 -0.21
C ASP A 139 -0.15 14.04 -0.63
N PRO A 140 -1.21 14.19 -1.44
CA PRO A 140 -1.63 15.48 -1.94
C PRO A 140 -2.20 16.36 -0.82
N ASP A 141 -2.32 17.66 -1.12
CA ASP A 141 -2.89 18.65 -0.22
C ASP A 141 -4.27 18.18 0.35
N PRO A 142 -4.56 18.41 1.65
CA PRO A 142 -5.78 17.91 2.30
C PRO A 142 -7.10 18.33 1.64
N ALA A 143 -7.15 19.52 1.03
CA ALA A 143 -8.36 19.96 0.33
C ALA A 143 -8.60 19.13 -0.94
N LEU A 144 -7.52 18.72 -1.62
CA LEU A 144 -7.57 17.80 -2.75
C LEU A 144 -8.02 16.41 -2.28
N ARG A 145 -7.56 15.99 -1.10
CA ARG A 145 -7.87 14.67 -0.53
C ARG A 145 -9.36 14.47 -0.22
N ASP A 146 -9.99 15.45 0.40
CA ASP A 146 -11.41 15.37 0.79
C ASP A 146 -12.34 15.40 -0.43
N GLU A 147 -11.88 16.00 -1.53
CA GLU A 147 -12.64 16.11 -2.77
C GLU A 147 -12.69 14.81 -3.59
N MET A 148 -11.68 13.89 -3.52
CA MET A 148 -11.96 12.53 -4.03
C MET A 148 -12.97 11.82 -3.19
N LEU A 149 -12.73 11.81 -1.88
CA LEU A 149 -13.36 10.79 -1.05
C LEU A 149 -14.88 10.94 -1.14
N GLN A 150 -15.35 12.18 -1.23
CA GLN A 150 -16.74 12.53 -1.49
C GLN A 150 -17.23 12.04 -2.86
N TRP A 151 -16.46 12.26 -3.92
CA TRP A 151 -16.89 11.86 -5.26
C TRP A 151 -16.89 10.33 -5.43
N THR A 152 -15.94 9.57 -4.86
CA THR A 152 -15.93 8.10 -4.90
C THR A 152 -17.14 7.49 -4.20
N ALA A 153 -17.63 8.18 -3.16
CA ALA A 153 -18.79 7.77 -2.38
C ALA A 153 -20.11 7.99 -3.14
N ASP A 154 -20.17 8.98 -4.04
CA ASP A 154 -21.41 9.36 -4.72
C ASP A 154 -21.79 8.43 -5.89
N ASN A 155 -20.97 7.42 -6.21
CA ASN A 155 -21.04 6.76 -7.52
C ASN A 155 -20.63 5.27 -7.57
N GLN A 156 -20.55 4.57 -6.45
CA GLN A 156 -20.45 3.11 -6.48
C GLN A 156 -21.77 2.46 -6.98
N LEU A 157 -21.76 1.66 -8.07
CA LEU A 157 -22.65 0.49 -8.26
C LEU A 157 -22.30 -0.43 -9.47
N MET A 158 -22.26 -1.74 -9.18
CA MET A 158 -22.55 -2.92 -10.06
C MET A 158 -21.47 -3.53 -10.99
N SER A 159 -21.65 -4.83 -11.24
CA SER A 159 -20.72 -5.74 -11.94
C SER A 159 -20.41 -5.36 -13.38
N LEU A 160 -19.16 -5.55 -13.78
CA LEU A 160 -18.66 -5.36 -15.15
C LEU A 160 -19.34 -6.32 -16.14
N ASN A 161 -19.80 -5.80 -17.27
CA ASN A 161 -20.14 -6.56 -18.47
C ASN A 161 -19.00 -6.42 -19.50
N PRO A 162 -18.04 -7.37 -19.54
CA PRO A 162 -16.86 -7.30 -20.40
C PRO A 162 -17.17 -7.44 -21.90
N SER A 163 -18.43 -7.74 -22.27
CA SER A 163 -18.85 -7.80 -23.67
C SER A 163 -19.30 -6.43 -24.24
N SER A 164 -19.48 -5.40 -23.40
CA SER A 164 -19.85 -4.06 -23.86
C SER A 164 -18.64 -3.32 -24.44
N SER A 165 -18.76 -2.77 -25.65
CA SER A 165 -17.70 -1.94 -26.25
C SER A 165 -17.45 -0.67 -25.43
N LEU A 166 -18.50 -0.10 -24.82
CA LEU A 166 -18.37 1.08 -23.96
C LEU A 166 -17.60 0.76 -22.67
N GLU A 167 -17.91 -0.37 -22.02
CA GLU A 167 -17.22 -0.77 -20.78
C GLU A 167 -15.77 -1.21 -21.02
N ARG A 168 -15.50 -1.91 -22.12
CA ARG A 168 -14.12 -2.25 -22.51
C ARG A 168 -13.31 -0.99 -22.77
N LYS A 169 -13.88 -0.05 -23.53
CA LYS A 169 -13.18 1.20 -23.84
C LYS A 169 -12.95 2.04 -22.59
N ALA A 170 -13.91 2.10 -21.67
CA ALA A 170 -13.75 2.79 -20.40
C ALA A 170 -12.71 2.13 -19.49
N ALA A 171 -12.69 0.79 -19.41
CA ALA A 171 -11.73 0.03 -18.61
C ALA A 171 -10.29 0.15 -19.12
N GLU A 172 -10.07 0.23 -20.44
CA GLU A 172 -8.76 0.58 -21.04
C GLU A 172 -8.21 1.90 -20.50
N HIS A 173 -9.09 2.81 -20.08
CA HIS A 173 -8.75 4.12 -19.53
C HIS A 173 -8.85 4.17 -17.99
N GLY A 174 -9.10 3.03 -17.32
CA GLY A 174 -9.20 2.91 -15.86
C GLY A 174 -10.53 3.41 -15.27
N PHE A 175 -11.57 3.54 -16.10
CA PHE A 175 -12.90 3.97 -15.67
C PHE A 175 -13.85 2.77 -15.46
N TYR A 176 -14.62 2.81 -14.38
CA TYR A 176 -15.57 1.79 -13.93
C TYR A 176 -17.00 2.31 -14.02
N PRO A 177 -17.99 1.48 -14.41
CA PRO A 177 -19.34 1.94 -14.65
C PRO A 177 -20.03 2.36 -13.35
N VAL A 178 -20.78 3.47 -13.42
CA VAL A 178 -21.56 4.00 -12.28
C VAL A 178 -23.03 4.21 -12.59
N SER A 179 -23.40 4.00 -13.86
CA SER A 179 -24.79 3.98 -14.31
C SER A 179 -25.09 2.72 -15.11
N ASN A 180 -26.37 2.42 -15.33
CA ASN A 180 -26.79 1.51 -16.39
C ASN A 180 -26.57 2.15 -17.77
N GLU A 181 -26.45 1.32 -18.82
CA GLU A 181 -26.50 1.80 -20.21
C GLU A 181 -27.90 2.31 -20.54
N GLY A 182 -27.97 3.54 -21.06
CA GLY A 182 -29.18 4.20 -21.51
C GLY A 182 -29.16 4.50 -23.00
N ARG A 183 -30.30 4.97 -23.53
CA ARG A 183 -30.41 5.42 -24.92
C ARG A 183 -31.05 6.80 -25.00
N ILE A 184 -30.42 7.72 -25.72
CA ILE A 184 -30.92 9.07 -25.94
C ILE A 184 -31.00 9.38 -27.43
N THR A 185 -31.84 10.35 -27.82
CA THR A 185 -31.91 10.85 -29.20
C THR A 185 -31.56 12.33 -29.20
N VAL A 186 -30.56 12.72 -29.98
CA VAL A 186 -30.12 14.12 -30.14
C VAL A 186 -30.09 14.44 -31.62
N ASN A 187 -30.82 15.48 -32.05
CA ASN A 187 -30.92 15.93 -33.44
C ASN A 187 -31.23 14.79 -34.44
N GLY A 188 -32.10 13.86 -34.05
CA GLY A 188 -32.53 12.73 -34.88
C GLY A 188 -31.58 11.51 -34.89
N VAL A 189 -30.44 11.56 -34.19
CA VAL A 189 -29.52 10.43 -34.05
C VAL A 189 -29.68 9.80 -32.68
N ARG A 190 -29.84 8.47 -32.64
CA ARG A 190 -29.95 7.70 -31.39
C ARG A 190 -28.58 7.22 -30.94
N TYR A 191 -28.25 7.48 -29.67
CA TYR A 191 -26.99 7.12 -29.05
C TYR A 191 -27.23 6.15 -27.89
N ALA A 192 -26.36 5.15 -27.76
CA ALA A 192 -26.15 4.44 -26.50
C ALA A 192 -25.19 5.28 -25.64
N ILE A 193 -25.47 5.38 -24.34
CA ILE A 193 -24.66 6.19 -23.42
C ILE A 193 -24.57 5.50 -22.06
N ARG A 194 -23.43 5.66 -21.38
CA ARG A 194 -23.23 5.19 -20.01
C ARG A 194 -22.20 6.07 -19.28
N GLY A 195 -22.44 6.29 -17.99
CA GLY A 195 -21.53 7.02 -17.09
C GLY A 195 -20.54 6.09 -16.40
N PHE A 196 -19.31 6.57 -16.26
CA PHE A 196 -18.19 5.87 -15.66
C PHE A 196 -17.35 6.79 -14.79
N GLU A 197 -16.49 6.15 -13.99
CA GLU A 197 -15.68 6.78 -12.97
C GLU A 197 -14.34 6.14 -12.75
N LYS A 198 -13.35 6.97 -12.46
CA LYS A 198 -12.02 6.50 -12.12
C LYS A 198 -11.71 6.77 -10.65
N PRO A 199 -12.03 5.87 -9.69
CA PRO A 199 -11.98 6.08 -8.23
C PRO A 199 -10.59 6.40 -7.64
N GLN A 200 -9.56 6.52 -8.47
CA GLN A 200 -8.14 6.65 -8.09
C GLN A 200 -7.57 8.06 -8.42
N THR A 201 -8.39 9.05 -8.76
CA THR A 201 -7.95 10.44 -9.08
C THR A 201 -8.59 11.46 -8.15
N LEU A 202 -7.88 12.44 -7.54
CA LEU A 202 -8.47 13.50 -6.68
C LEU A 202 -8.60 14.83 -7.44
N PRO A 203 -9.79 15.47 -7.52
CA PRO A 203 -11.14 14.92 -7.27
C PRO A 203 -11.49 13.86 -8.32
N VAL A 204 -12.53 13.08 -8.06
CA VAL A 204 -12.70 11.86 -8.83
C VAL A 204 -13.28 12.11 -10.24
N GLN A 205 -12.90 11.36 -11.28
CA GLN A 205 -13.12 11.79 -12.68
C GLN A 205 -14.36 11.16 -13.35
N HIS A 206 -15.36 11.97 -13.70
CA HIS A 206 -16.62 11.46 -14.27
C HIS A 206 -16.55 11.50 -15.78
N ARG A 207 -16.85 10.40 -16.45
CA ARG A 207 -16.83 10.33 -17.91
C ARG A 207 -18.06 9.62 -18.45
N ALA A 208 -18.75 10.27 -19.37
CA ALA A 208 -19.80 9.62 -20.15
C ALA A 208 -19.21 9.13 -21.48
N TYR A 209 -19.32 7.84 -21.74
CA TYR A 209 -19.04 7.27 -23.06
C TYR A 209 -20.34 7.10 -23.82
N TYR A 210 -20.32 7.39 -25.12
CA TYR A 210 -21.48 7.26 -26.00
C TYR A 210 -21.06 6.84 -27.40
N ALA A 211 -21.96 6.15 -28.10
CA ALA A 211 -21.78 5.75 -29.50
C ALA A 211 -23.12 5.79 -30.23
N PRO A 212 -23.16 6.10 -31.54
CA PRO A 212 -24.37 5.90 -32.33
C PRO A 212 -24.81 4.44 -32.23
N VAL A 213 -26.11 4.17 -32.03
CA VAL A 213 -26.60 2.78 -31.93
C VAL A 213 -26.41 1.99 -33.24
N THR A 214 -26.11 2.68 -34.34
CA THR A 214 -25.78 2.10 -35.65
C THR A 214 -24.29 1.79 -35.82
N ASN A 215 -23.42 2.25 -34.93
CA ASN A 215 -21.98 2.01 -34.98
C ASN A 215 -21.34 2.06 -33.57
N TYR A 216 -21.34 0.92 -32.88
CA TYR A 216 -20.78 0.77 -31.54
C TYR A 216 -19.25 0.80 -31.47
N GLU A 217 -18.57 0.89 -32.61
CA GLU A 217 -17.11 1.08 -32.70
C GLU A 217 -16.71 2.57 -32.70
N ASP A 218 -17.63 3.48 -33.04
CA ASP A 218 -17.43 4.95 -32.96
C ASP A 218 -17.76 5.44 -31.54
N VAL A 219 -17.02 4.92 -30.56
CA VAL A 219 -17.14 5.30 -29.16
C VAL A 219 -16.47 6.65 -28.95
N ARG A 220 -17.26 7.59 -28.41
CA ARG A 220 -16.84 8.93 -28.05
C ARG A 220 -17.09 9.14 -26.56
N TRP A 221 -16.49 10.18 -26.01
CA TRP A 221 -16.66 10.49 -24.60
C TRP A 221 -16.55 11.98 -24.36
N PHE A 222 -17.07 12.40 -23.22
CA PHE A 222 -16.83 13.71 -22.65
C PHE A 222 -16.76 13.57 -21.14
N ASP A 223 -15.98 14.43 -20.52
CA ASP A 223 -15.93 14.54 -19.07
C ASP A 223 -17.09 15.39 -18.58
N ARG A 224 -17.65 14.99 -17.44
CA ARG A 224 -18.58 15.80 -16.67
C ARG A 224 -17.76 16.43 -15.54
N GLU A 225 -17.82 17.75 -15.41
CA GLU A 225 -17.36 18.45 -14.21
C GLU A 225 -18.18 18.02 -12.99
#